data_AF-A0A6I1QA39-F1
#
_entry.id   AF-A0A6I1QA39-F1
#
_cell.length_a   1.000
_cell.length_b   1.000
_cell.length_c   1.000
_cell.angle_alpha   90.00
_cell.angle_beta   90.00
_cell.angle_gamma   90.00
#
_symmetry.space_group_name_H-M   'P 1'
#
loop_
_entity.id
_entity.type
_entity.pdbx_description
1 polymer ?
#
loop_
_entity_poly.entity_id
_entity_poly.type
_entity_poly.pdbx_seq_one_letter_code
_entity_poly.pdbx_strand_id
1 'polypeptide(L)'
;MWNVPGNFAWDAELTVYDQAGRPDFERLQQRARTRVAMRVRTAARENPARLYVFDLLATEARDMRALPLRARKEHLRESFDDTAVLVCASAIVGAGEFVWEQVLLHGFEGNGGHAPRLTL
;
A
#
# COMPACT_ATOMS: atom_id res chain seq x y z
N MET A 1 -3.92 -18.56 -3.33
CA MET A 1 -2.96 -18.29 -2.23
C MET A 1 -1.86 -17.47 -2.86
N TRP A 2 -1.72 -16.20 -2.48
CA TRP A 2 -0.73 -15.31 -3.06
C TRP A 2 0.64 -15.73 -2.53
N ASN A 3 1.54 -16.13 -3.44
CA ASN A 3 2.90 -16.49 -3.09
C ASN A 3 3.81 -15.65 -3.98
N VAL A 4 4.41 -14.62 -3.39
CA VAL A 4 5.53 -13.92 -4.00
C VAL A 4 6.77 -14.54 -3.35
N PRO A 5 7.41 -15.55 -3.99
CA PRO A 5 8.59 -16.17 -3.42
C PRO A 5 9.76 -15.18 -3.44
N GLY A 6 10.60 -15.22 -2.40
CA GLY A 6 11.85 -14.44 -2.35
C GLY A 6 11.98 -13.58 -1.09
N ASN A 7 13.17 -13.01 -0.91
CA ASN A 7 13.43 -12.02 0.13
C ASN A 7 13.25 -10.63 -0.45
N PHE A 8 12.25 -9.87 0.00
CA PHE A 8 12.01 -8.53 -0.52
C PHE A 8 11.52 -7.57 0.56
N ALA A 9 11.71 -6.28 0.29
CA ALA A 9 11.07 -5.20 1.03
C ALA A 9 10.34 -4.31 0.04
N TRP A 10 9.04 -4.16 0.24
CA TRP A 10 8.16 -3.33 -0.57
C TRP A 10 7.60 -2.19 0.25
N ASP A 11 7.45 -1.04 -0.39
CA ASP A 11 6.64 0.04 0.14
C ASP A 11 5.24 -0.04 -0.47
N ALA A 12 4.22 -0.05 0.41
CA ALA A 12 2.85 -0.37 0.03
C ALA A 12 1.80 0.26 0.95
N GLU A 13 0.61 0.49 0.39
CA GLU A 13 -0.56 1.00 1.09
C GLU A 13 -1.64 -0.08 1.19
N LEU A 14 -2.30 -0.19 2.35
CA LEU A 14 -3.40 -1.13 2.57
C LEU A 14 -4.73 -0.38 2.54
N THR A 15 -5.67 -0.82 1.69
CA THR A 15 -6.97 -0.16 1.54
C THR A 15 -8.11 -1.14 1.75
N VAL A 16 -9.14 -0.76 2.50
CA VAL A 16 -10.44 -1.45 2.55
C VAL A 16 -11.44 -0.60 1.77
N TYR A 17 -12.35 -1.25 1.05
CA TYR A 17 -13.40 -0.58 0.27
C TYR A 17 -14.78 -0.87 0.85
N ASP A 18 -15.68 0.10 0.76
CA ASP A 18 -17.10 -0.09 1.02
C ASP A 18 -17.82 -0.79 -0.15
N GLN A 19 -19.14 -0.98 -0.02
CA GLN A 19 -19.97 -1.61 -1.06
C GLN A 19 -20.08 -0.78 -2.34
N ALA A 20 -19.84 0.53 -2.27
CA ALA A 20 -19.84 1.43 -3.42
C ALA A 20 -18.45 1.50 -4.10
N GLY A 21 -17.46 0.75 -3.60
CA GLY A 21 -16.09 0.74 -4.12
C GLY A 21 -15.27 1.96 -3.70
N ARG A 22 -15.64 2.65 -2.62
CA ARG A 22 -14.91 3.80 -2.08
C ARG A 22 -14.01 3.36 -0.92
N PRO A 23 -12.81 3.95 -0.77
CA PRO A 23 -11.95 3.66 0.38
C PRO A 23 -12.67 3.94 1.70
N ASP A 24 -12.60 3.00 2.65
CA ASP A 24 -13.17 3.10 4.00
C ASP A 24 -12.04 2.96 5.04
N PHE A 25 -11.55 4.12 5.48
CA PHE A 25 -10.43 4.22 6.41
C PHE A 25 -10.80 3.76 7.83
N GLU A 26 -12.07 3.90 8.23
CA GLU A 26 -12.53 3.46 9.54
C GLU A 26 -12.46 1.93 9.63
N ARG A 27 -12.99 1.22 8.63
CA ARG A 27 -12.92 -0.24 8.55
C ARG A 27 -11.48 -0.74 8.49
N LEU A 28 -10.61 -0.05 7.75
CA LEU A 28 -9.18 -0.35 7.73
C LEU A 28 -8.57 -0.28 9.13
N GLN A 29 -8.81 0.82 9.87
CA GLN A 29 -8.31 0.99 11.24
C GLN A 29 -8.87 -0.06 12.20
N GLN A 30 -10.17 -0.36 12.14
CA GLN A 30 -10.80 -1.39 12.97
C GLN A 30 -10.17 -2.76 12.74
N ARG A 31 -9.93 -3.11 11.46
CA ARG A 31 -9.24 -4.35 11.07
C ARG A 31 -7.79 -4.37 11.58
N ALA A 32 -7.04 -3.28 11.43
CA ALA A 32 -5.64 -3.18 11.85
C ALA A 32 -5.47 -3.28 13.38
N ARG A 33 -6.43 -2.78 14.16
CA ARG A 33 -6.40 -2.83 15.63
C ARG A 33 -6.87 -4.17 16.21
N THR A 34 -7.46 -5.05 15.40
CA THR A 34 -7.94 -6.36 15.86
C THR A 34 -6.77 -7.30 16.16
N ARG A 35 -6.58 -7.70 17.42
CA ARG A 35 -5.44 -8.54 17.86
C ARG A 35 -5.80 -10.00 18.19
N VAL A 36 -7.08 -10.27 18.47
CA VAL A 36 -7.53 -11.63 18.82
C VAL A 36 -7.54 -12.47 17.55
N ALA A 37 -6.68 -13.50 17.47
CA ALA A 37 -6.45 -14.27 16.25
C ALA A 37 -7.72 -14.80 15.57
N MET A 38 -8.70 -15.26 16.34
CA MET A 38 -10.00 -15.71 15.80
C MET A 38 -10.77 -14.54 15.15
N ARG A 39 -10.79 -13.36 15.79
CA ARG A 39 -11.42 -12.15 15.25
C ARG A 39 -10.67 -11.58 14.04
N VAL A 40 -9.34 -11.74 13.97
CA VAL A 40 -8.55 -11.31 12.80
C VAL A 40 -9.02 -12.02 11.53
N ARG A 41 -9.25 -13.34 11.60
CA ARG A 41 -9.71 -14.10 10.42
C ARG A 41 -11.11 -13.67 9.98
N THR A 42 -12.01 -13.40 10.93
CA THR A 42 -13.35 -12.89 10.64
C THR A 42 -13.30 -11.48 10.05
N ALA A 43 -12.58 -10.55 10.68
CA ALA A 43 -12.41 -9.19 10.19
C ALA A 43 -11.78 -9.14 8.80
N ALA A 44 -10.84 -10.05 8.49
CA ALA A 44 -10.26 -10.17 7.15
C ALA A 44 -11.24 -10.66 6.08
N ARG A 45 -12.28 -11.41 6.45
CA ARG A 45 -13.36 -11.85 5.55
C ARG A 45 -14.44 -10.79 5.39
N GLU A 46 -14.82 -10.11 6.47
CA GLU A 46 -15.85 -9.06 6.47
C GLU A 46 -15.37 -7.79 5.78
N ASN A 47 -14.09 -7.45 5.98
CA ASN A 47 -13.45 -6.27 5.42
C ASN A 47 -12.19 -6.69 4.66
N PRO A 48 -12.35 -7.24 3.44
CA PRO A 48 -11.22 -7.65 2.62
C PRO A 48 -10.40 -6.40 2.23
N ALA A 49 -9.11 -6.44 2.51
CA ALA A 49 -8.20 -5.36 2.17
C ALA A 49 -7.45 -5.67 0.87
N ARG A 50 -7.10 -4.62 0.13
CA ARG A 50 -6.19 -4.64 -1.02
C ARG A 50 -4.87 -3.98 -0.65
N LEU A 51 -3.77 -4.56 -1.11
CA LEU A 51 -2.42 -4.05 -0.93
C LEU A 51 -1.94 -3.44 -2.25
N TYR A 52 -1.69 -2.14 -2.23
CA TYR A 52 -1.16 -1.37 -3.36
C TYR A 52 0.33 -1.14 -3.16
N VAL A 53 1.16 -1.83 -3.94
CA VAL A 53 2.62 -1.73 -3.83
C VAL A 53 3.15 -0.72 -4.84
N PHE A 54 3.95 0.24 -4.39
CA PHE A 54 4.40 1.36 -5.23
C PHE A 54 5.93 1.57 -5.27
N ASP A 55 6.71 0.90 -4.41
CA ASP A 55 8.17 0.90 -4.49
C ASP A 55 8.79 -0.45 -4.07
N LEU A 56 9.95 -0.76 -4.66
CA LEU A 56 10.78 -1.92 -4.32
C LEU A 56 12.05 -1.41 -3.62
N LEU A 57 12.16 -1.68 -2.32
CA LEU A 57 13.26 -1.19 -1.49
C LEU A 57 14.42 -2.19 -1.43
N ALA A 58 14.14 -3.48 -1.45
CA ALA A 58 15.14 -4.54 -1.46
C ALA A 58 14.62 -5.79 -2.16
N THR A 59 15.53 -6.54 -2.80
CA THR A 59 15.26 -7.88 -3.32
C THR A 59 16.51 -8.74 -3.18
N GLU A 60 16.32 -9.99 -2.74
CA GLU A 60 17.37 -10.93 -2.36
C GLU A 60 18.38 -10.30 -1.40
N ALA A 61 19.64 -10.16 -1.81
CA ALA A 61 20.70 -9.52 -1.01
C ALA A 61 21.00 -8.07 -1.44
N ARG A 62 20.15 -7.47 -2.30
CA ARG A 62 20.41 -6.15 -2.90
C ARG A 62 19.49 -5.08 -2.31
N ASP A 63 20.11 -4.03 -1.76
CA ASP A 63 19.44 -2.76 -1.49
C ASP A 63 19.19 -2.03 -2.81
N MET A 64 17.91 -1.81 -3.13
CA MET A 64 17.48 -1.20 -4.38
C MET A 64 17.41 0.32 -4.28
N ARG A 65 17.49 0.91 -3.07
CA ARG A 65 17.33 2.36 -2.82
C ARG A 65 18.43 3.21 -3.46
N ALA A 66 19.57 2.61 -3.80
CA ALA A 66 20.63 3.26 -4.57
C ALA A 66 20.25 3.51 -6.05
N LEU A 67 19.24 2.81 -6.57
CA LEU A 67 18.73 3.01 -7.92
C LEU A 67 17.76 4.20 -7.97
N PRO A 68 17.66 4.92 -9.10
CA PRO A 68 16.60 5.89 -9.33
C PRO A 68 15.21 5.27 -9.16
N LEU A 69 14.24 6.04 -8.65
CA LEU A 69 12.86 5.59 -8.40
C LEU A 69 12.24 4.89 -9.62
N ARG A 70 12.47 5.43 -10.82
CA ARG A 70 11.98 4.84 -12.07
C ARG A 70 12.44 3.39 -12.25
N ALA A 71 13.72 3.12 -12.06
CA ALA A 71 14.29 1.78 -12.19
C ALA A 71 13.73 0.83 -11.13
N ARG A 72 13.51 1.32 -9.89
CA ARG A 72 12.88 0.50 -8.84
C ARG A 72 11.43 0.13 -9.19
N LYS A 73 10.68 1.06 -9.78
CA LYS A 73 9.31 0.81 -10.25
C LYS A 73 9.25 -0.16 -11.44
N GLU A 74 10.22 -0.09 -12.35
CA GLU A 74 10.35 -1.04 -13.45
C GLU A 74 10.58 -2.47 -12.89
N HIS A 75 11.55 -2.64 -11.98
CA HIS A 75 11.78 -3.91 -11.29
C HIS A 75 10.56 -4.40 -10.50
N LEU A 76 9.86 -3.50 -9.80
CA LEU A 76 8.64 -3.85 -9.06
C LEU A 76 7.56 -4.41 -9.99
N ARG A 77 7.37 -3.80 -11.17
CA ARG A 77 6.34 -4.23 -12.12
C ARG A 77 6.61 -5.61 -12.72
N GLU A 78 7.88 -6.01 -12.79
CA GLU A 78 8.30 -7.34 -13.23
C GLU A 78 8.22 -8.38 -12.10
N SER A 79 8.00 -7.97 -10.85
CA SER A 79 8.07 -8.84 -9.68
C SER A 79 6.80 -9.67 -9.44
N PHE A 80 5.63 -9.20 -9.88
CA PHE A 80 4.36 -9.90 -9.71
C PHE A 80 3.27 -9.38 -10.68
N ASP A 81 2.28 -10.23 -10.94
CA ASP A 81 1.06 -9.85 -11.67
C ASP A 81 -0.01 -9.28 -10.74
N ASP A 82 -0.77 -8.30 -11.22
CA ASP A 82 -1.90 -7.73 -10.50
C ASP A 82 -2.99 -8.77 -10.22
N THR A 83 -3.61 -8.63 -9.06
CA THR A 83 -4.67 -9.52 -8.57
C THR A 83 -5.75 -8.73 -7.86
N ALA A 84 -6.82 -9.40 -7.42
CA ALA A 84 -7.89 -8.75 -6.66
C ALA A 84 -7.44 -8.19 -5.29
N VAL A 85 -6.29 -8.64 -4.77
CA VAL A 85 -5.79 -8.32 -3.41
C VAL A 85 -4.41 -7.65 -3.43
N LEU A 86 -3.58 -7.92 -4.42
CA LEU A 86 -2.23 -7.37 -4.59
C LEU A 86 -2.16 -6.62 -5.92
N VAL A 87 -1.86 -5.33 -5.89
CA VAL A 87 -1.87 -4.44 -7.06
C VAL A 87 -0.57 -3.64 -7.12
N CYS A 88 0.07 -3.62 -8.28
CA CYS A 88 1.23 -2.80 -8.60
C CYS A 88 0.78 -1.39 -8.98
N ALA A 89 0.98 -0.43 -8.07
CA ALA A 89 0.70 0.99 -8.28
C ALA A 89 1.90 1.67 -8.99
N SER A 90 2.22 1.21 -10.20
CA SER A 90 3.36 1.72 -10.98
C SER A 90 3.10 3.10 -11.58
N ALA A 91 1.85 3.39 -11.97
CA ALA A 91 1.40 4.72 -12.33
C ALA A 91 0.82 5.39 -11.07
N ILE A 92 1.28 6.60 -10.75
CA ILE A 92 0.63 7.42 -9.72
C ILE A 92 -0.76 7.77 -10.27
N VAL A 93 -1.75 6.92 -10.00
CA VAL A 93 -3.15 7.18 -10.30
C VAL A 93 -3.90 7.09 -8.99
N GLY A 94 -4.23 8.27 -8.45
CA GLY A 94 -5.37 8.51 -7.57
C GLY A 94 -5.23 8.12 -6.08
N ALA A 95 -4.31 7.25 -5.69
CA ALA A 95 -4.17 6.92 -4.25
C ALA A 95 -3.57 8.08 -3.45
N GLY A 96 -2.58 8.78 -4.00
CA GLY A 96 -1.91 9.90 -3.33
C GLY A 96 -2.83 11.10 -3.04
N GLU A 97 -3.74 11.45 -3.96
CA GLU A 97 -4.67 12.57 -3.74
C GLU A 97 -5.77 12.23 -2.73
N PHE A 98 -6.24 10.98 -2.68
CA PHE A 98 -7.28 10.58 -1.73
C PHE A 98 -6.71 10.30 -0.32
N VAL A 99 -5.49 9.74 -0.24
CA VAL A 99 -4.72 9.65 1.01
C VAL A 99 -4.42 11.05 1.54
N TRP A 100 -4.12 12.02 0.66
CA TRP A 100 -3.92 13.41 1.04
C TRP A 100 -5.19 14.09 1.55
N GLU A 101 -6.34 13.95 0.87
CA GLU A 101 -7.62 14.49 1.38
C GLU A 101 -7.98 13.91 2.75
N GLN A 102 -7.72 12.61 2.99
CA GLN A 102 -7.97 11.97 4.28
C GLN A 102 -6.96 12.39 5.36
N VAL A 103 -5.69 12.62 5.01
CA VAL A 103 -4.67 13.19 5.91
C VAL A 103 -5.03 14.63 6.31
N LEU A 104 -5.54 15.43 5.37
CA LEU A 104 -6.05 16.79 5.64
C LEU A 104 -7.34 16.79 6.47
N LEU A 105 -8.26 15.85 6.26
CA LEU A 105 -9.53 15.73 7.00
C LEU A 105 -9.35 15.16 8.41
N HIS A 106 -8.36 14.29 8.64
CA HIS A 106 -8.17 13.59 9.91
C HIS A 106 -6.90 13.97 10.69
N GLY A 107 -6.16 14.99 10.25
CA GLY A 107 -5.11 15.62 11.06
C GLY A 107 -3.99 14.66 11.47
N PHE A 108 -3.51 13.82 10.57
CA PHE A 108 -2.26 13.09 10.80
C PHE A 108 -1.07 14.00 10.48
N GLU A 109 -0.89 15.06 11.27
CA GLU A 109 0.41 15.75 11.38
C GLU A 109 1.07 15.34 12.71
N GLY A 110 2.04 14.43 12.61
CA GLY A 110 3.29 14.68 13.32
C GLY A 110 3.98 15.83 12.61
N ASN A 111 3.89 17.03 13.19
CA ASN A 111 4.45 18.30 12.72
C ASN A 111 5.46 18.24 11.56
N GLY A 112 5.08 18.84 10.42
CA GLY A 112 6.03 19.41 9.45
C GLY A 112 6.55 18.47 8.37
N GLY A 113 5.67 17.99 7.48
CA GLY A 113 6.06 17.33 6.24
C GLY A 113 5.84 18.24 5.03
N HIS A 114 6.87 18.95 4.58
CA HIS A 114 6.86 19.60 3.26
C HIS A 114 6.56 18.56 2.18
N ALA A 115 5.63 18.87 1.26
CA ALA A 115 5.34 18.02 0.12
C ALA A 115 6.64 17.70 -0.64
N PRO A 116 7.01 16.42 -0.88
CA PRO A 116 8.05 16.14 -1.85
C PRO A 116 7.48 16.59 -3.20
N ARG A 117 8.08 17.65 -3.74
CA ARG A 117 7.88 18.06 -5.12
C ARG A 117 8.38 16.91 -6.00
N LEU A 118 7.51 15.95 -6.29
CA LEU A 118 7.73 14.93 -7.30
C LEU A 118 7.60 15.62 -8.66
N THR A 119 8.66 16.35 -9.03
CA THR A 119 8.88 16.72 -10.41
C THR A 119 9.28 15.43 -11.13
N LEU A 120 8.54 15.07 -12.17
CA LEU A 120 8.91 14.04 -13.15
C LEU A 120 10.29 14.34 -13.77
#